data_AF-A0A6P0KHI7-F1
#
_entry.id   AF-A0A6P0KHI7-F1
#
_cell.length_a   1.000
_cell.length_b   1.000
_cell.length_c   1.000
_cell.angle_alpha   90.00
_cell.angle_beta   90.00
_cell.angle_gamma   90.00
#
_symmetry.space_group_name_H-M   'P 1'
#
loop_
_entity.id
_entity.type
_entity.pdbx_description
1 polymer ?
#
loop_
_entity_poly.entity_id
_entity_poly.type
_entity_poly.pdbx_seq_one_letter_code
_entity_poly.pdbx_strand_id
1 'polypeptide(L)'
;MPSSKSSKKEPNARFRSATEFPKTVESLDLSDANTLYMEMRECLVYTNRSQAQLRRWNNQHKKDKLQLKETTVRLQSMIQKLTAEKQQLTAEHQELVSNLEVEITTMGTYLDRLSEAFEPFSDIDTPEQTKWHFVSLPGRFFQFLRAVRSIVMWWRDENELPAAKEKEEAAQLPLSQTDVDNDMRDRPQMYSDPASVNRSLLDR
;
A
#
# COMPACT_ATOMS: atom_id res chain seq x y z
N MET A 1 -62.46 57.28 -6.81
CA MET A 1 -62.20 56.11 -7.68
C MET A 1 -61.20 55.20 -6.97
N PRO A 2 -61.59 53.99 -6.55
CA PRO A 2 -60.65 53.06 -5.94
C PRO A 2 -59.90 52.30 -7.04
N SER A 3 -58.60 52.50 -7.13
CA SER A 3 -57.72 51.70 -8.00
C SER A 3 -57.44 50.38 -7.30
N SER A 4 -58.23 49.35 -7.60
CA SER A 4 -57.92 47.97 -7.25
C SER A 4 -56.77 47.49 -8.13
N LYS A 5 -55.52 47.63 -7.65
CA LYS A 5 -54.39 46.93 -8.24
C LYS A 5 -54.50 45.46 -7.85
N SER A 6 -55.07 44.66 -8.74
CA SER A 6 -54.98 43.20 -8.67
C SER A 6 -53.52 42.79 -8.82
N SER A 7 -52.85 42.47 -7.70
CA SER A 7 -51.56 41.78 -7.73
C SER A 7 -51.79 40.40 -8.36
N LYS A 8 -51.28 40.21 -9.58
CA LYS A 8 -51.20 38.89 -10.22
C LYS A 8 -50.38 37.99 -9.29
N LYS A 9 -51.05 37.03 -8.62
CA LYS A 9 -50.37 35.98 -7.84
C LYS A 9 -49.54 35.16 -8.81
N GLU A 10 -48.22 35.19 -8.67
CA GLU A 10 -47.36 34.23 -9.35
C GLU A 10 -47.71 32.81 -8.85
N PRO A 11 -47.97 31.85 -9.75
CA PRO A 11 -48.55 30.55 -9.40
C PRO A 11 -47.63 29.63 -8.59
N ASN A 12 -46.41 30.07 -8.24
CA ASN A 12 -45.39 29.23 -7.60
C ASN A 12 -44.85 29.78 -6.26
N ALA A 13 -45.29 30.95 -5.81
CA ALA A 13 -44.87 31.50 -4.53
C ALA A 13 -45.81 31.01 -3.42
N ARG A 14 -45.33 30.07 -2.58
CA ARG A 14 -46.09 29.55 -1.42
C ARG A 14 -46.45 30.65 -0.41
N PHE A 15 -45.67 31.73 -0.38
CA PHE A 15 -45.86 32.88 0.51
C PHE A 15 -45.86 34.19 -0.28
N ARG A 16 -46.57 35.20 0.24
CA ARG A 16 -46.58 36.56 -0.31
C ARG A 16 -45.19 37.19 -0.22
N SER A 17 -44.87 38.09 -1.15
CA SER A 17 -43.61 38.83 -1.08
C SER A 17 -43.58 39.74 0.16
N ALA A 18 -42.39 40.02 0.70
CA ALA A 18 -42.22 40.89 1.86
C ALA A 18 -42.80 42.31 1.64
N THR A 19 -42.94 42.72 0.37
CA THR A 19 -43.52 43.99 -0.06
C THR A 19 -45.06 44.02 -0.11
N GLU A 20 -45.71 42.85 -0.03
CA GLU A 20 -47.19 42.73 -0.06
C GLU A 20 -47.82 42.78 1.34
N PHE A 21 -47.01 42.77 2.40
CA PHE A 21 -47.53 42.89 3.77
C PHE A 21 -47.96 44.33 4.08
N PRO A 22 -49.17 44.55 4.64
CA PRO A 22 -49.61 45.88 5.02
C PRO A 22 -48.73 46.44 6.14
N LYS A 23 -48.42 47.75 6.06
CA LYS A 23 -47.60 48.43 7.07
C LYS A 23 -48.31 48.56 8.42
N THR A 24 -49.64 48.57 8.44
CA THR A 24 -50.49 48.68 9.63
C THR A 24 -51.68 47.73 9.51
N VAL A 25 -52.10 47.15 10.63
CA VAL A 25 -53.22 46.18 10.70
C VAL A 25 -54.54 46.84 11.09
N GLU A 26 -54.51 48.12 11.47
CA GLU A 26 -55.64 48.87 12.05
C GLU A 26 -56.82 49.06 11.10
N SER A 27 -56.58 49.03 9.79
CA SER A 27 -57.62 49.18 8.76
C SER A 27 -58.04 47.86 8.10
N LEU A 28 -57.53 46.72 8.59
CA LEU A 28 -57.85 45.41 8.02
C LEU A 28 -59.10 44.83 8.69
N ASP A 29 -59.96 44.19 7.89
CA ASP A 29 -61.07 43.43 8.45
C ASP A 29 -60.55 42.26 9.31
N LEU A 30 -61.32 41.88 10.32
CA LEU A 30 -60.89 40.89 11.32
C LEU A 30 -60.66 39.50 10.69
N SER A 31 -61.40 39.20 9.62
CA SER A 31 -61.23 37.97 8.83
C SER A 31 -59.89 37.97 8.09
N ASP A 32 -59.58 39.06 7.36
CA ASP A 32 -58.32 39.24 6.64
C ASP A 32 -57.11 39.28 7.57
N ALA A 33 -57.23 39.93 8.73
CA ALA A 33 -56.16 39.99 9.74
C ALA A 33 -55.80 38.59 10.27
N ASN A 34 -56.79 37.73 10.50
CA ASN A 34 -56.54 36.34 10.93
C ASN A 34 -55.85 35.51 9.84
N THR A 35 -56.22 35.70 8.56
CA THR A 35 -55.53 35.01 7.45
C THR A 35 -54.08 35.45 7.33
N LEU A 36 -53.82 36.76 7.43
CA LEU A 36 -52.47 37.32 7.41
C LEU A 36 -51.61 36.77 8.56
N TYR A 37 -52.18 36.70 9.77
CA TYR A 37 -51.50 36.15 10.94
C TYR A 37 -51.12 34.68 10.75
N MET A 38 -52.02 33.86 10.20
CA MET A 38 -51.74 32.46 9.92
C MET A 38 -50.66 32.28 8.85
N GLU A 39 -50.70 33.07 7.79
CA GLU A 39 -49.66 33.08 6.75
C GLU A 39 -48.30 33.51 7.32
N MET A 40 -48.25 34.58 8.13
CA MET A 40 -47.00 35.02 8.79
C MET A 40 -46.44 33.96 9.73
N ARG A 41 -47.31 33.29 10.49
CA ARG A 41 -46.91 32.17 11.35
C ARG A 41 -46.32 31.03 10.53
N GLU A 42 -46.93 30.66 9.41
CA GLU A 42 -46.41 29.61 8.54
C GLU A 42 -45.06 30.01 7.90
N CYS A 43 -44.92 31.27 7.44
CA CYS A 43 -43.65 31.83 6.96
C CYS A 43 -42.55 31.70 8.02
N LEU A 44 -42.83 32.09 9.27
CA LEU A 44 -41.87 32.04 10.37
C LEU A 44 -41.48 30.60 10.74
N VAL A 45 -42.45 29.68 10.74
CA VAL A 45 -42.17 28.26 10.98
C VAL A 45 -41.31 27.68 9.85
N TYR A 46 -41.65 27.98 8.59
CA TYR A 46 -40.91 27.51 7.43
C TYR A 46 -39.48 28.05 7.42
N THR A 47 -39.29 29.34 7.65
CA THR A 47 -37.96 29.98 7.69
C THR A 47 -37.11 29.46 8.85
N ASN A 48 -37.68 29.30 10.04
CA ASN A 48 -36.94 28.67 11.16
C ASN A 48 -36.54 27.23 10.85
N ARG A 49 -37.45 26.45 10.24
CA ARG A 49 -37.16 25.08 9.83
C ARG A 49 -36.09 25.02 8.75
N SER A 50 -36.15 25.88 7.75
CA SER A 50 -35.16 25.92 6.67
C SER A 50 -33.79 26.36 7.18
N GLN A 51 -33.73 27.36 8.06
CA GLN A 51 -32.49 27.76 8.72
C GLN A 51 -31.89 26.63 9.57
N ALA A 52 -32.72 25.91 10.34
CA ALA A 52 -32.27 24.77 11.12
C ALA A 52 -31.73 23.64 10.22
N GLN A 53 -32.39 23.37 9.09
CA GLN A 53 -31.92 22.39 8.10
C GLN A 53 -30.60 22.82 7.47
N LEU A 54 -30.47 24.08 7.06
CA LEU A 54 -29.23 24.64 6.50
C LEU A 54 -28.07 24.53 7.50
N ARG A 55 -28.31 24.83 8.78
CA ARG A 55 -27.29 24.65 9.83
C ARG A 55 -26.88 23.19 10.00
N ARG A 56 -27.84 22.26 9.98
CA ARG A 56 -27.56 20.81 10.04
C ARG A 56 -26.72 20.36 8.85
N TRP A 57 -27.10 20.75 7.63
CA TRP A 57 -26.36 20.42 6.42
C TRP A 57 -24.95 21.02 6.42
N ASN A 58 -24.81 22.29 6.81
CA ASN A 58 -23.49 22.92 6.92
C ASN A 58 -22.59 22.18 7.92
N ASN A 59 -23.12 21.80 9.08
CA ASN A 59 -22.40 21.01 10.07
C ASN A 59 -22.05 19.61 9.57
N GLN A 60 -22.94 18.97 8.81
CA GLN A 60 -22.67 17.68 8.19
C GLN A 60 -21.53 17.78 7.17
N HIS A 61 -21.61 18.74 6.24
CA HIS A 61 -20.56 18.96 5.25
C HIS A 61 -19.19 19.29 5.89
N LYS A 62 -19.17 20.02 7.01
CA LYS A 62 -17.93 20.26 7.77
C LYS A 62 -17.34 18.96 8.30
N LYS A 63 -18.16 18.06 8.87
CA LYS A 63 -17.71 16.76 9.35
C LYS A 63 -17.20 15.89 8.21
N ASP A 64 -17.95 15.80 7.11
CA ASP A 64 -17.56 15.01 5.94
C ASP A 64 -16.24 15.51 5.34
N LYS A 65 -16.06 16.84 5.27
CA LYS A 65 -14.81 17.44 4.79
C LYS A 65 -13.62 17.15 5.70
N LEU A 66 -13.82 17.13 7.02
CA LEU A 66 -12.78 16.75 7.97
C LEU A 66 -12.39 15.28 7.80
N GLN A 67 -13.37 14.38 7.72
CA GLN A 67 -13.14 12.96 7.47
C GLN A 67 -12.39 12.73 6.16
N LEU A 68 -12.79 13.42 5.08
CA LEU A 68 -12.10 13.33 3.79
C LEU A 68 -10.64 13.83 3.89
N LYS A 69 -10.40 14.88 4.67
CA LYS A 69 -9.04 15.39 4.90
C LYS A 69 -8.19 14.37 5.67
N GLU A 70 -8.76 13.72 6.67
CA GLU A 70 -8.05 12.68 7.44
C GLU A 70 -7.75 11.45 6.58
N THR A 71 -8.71 10.99 5.78
CA THR A 71 -8.50 9.84 4.88
C THR A 71 -7.49 10.14 3.79
N THR A 72 -7.51 11.33 3.20
CA THR A 72 -6.52 11.74 2.19
C THR A 72 -5.11 11.79 2.77
N VAL A 73 -4.94 12.34 3.99
CA VAL A 73 -3.63 12.32 4.69
C VAL A 73 -3.17 10.89 4.97
N ARG A 74 -4.07 10.03 5.45
CA ARG A 74 -3.76 8.60 5.69
C ARG A 74 -3.32 7.90 4.41
N LEU A 75 -4.08 8.06 3.32
CA LEU A 75 -3.73 7.48 2.02
C LEU A 75 -2.40 8.02 1.49
N GLN A 76 -2.12 9.31 1.64
CA GLN A 76 -0.85 9.90 1.24
C GLN A 76 0.33 9.30 2.01
N SER A 77 0.17 9.09 3.33
CA SER A 77 1.21 8.41 4.13
C SER A 77 1.41 6.95 3.74
N MET A 78 0.34 6.22 3.40
CA MET A 78 0.45 4.84 2.88
C MET A 78 1.17 4.82 1.53
N ILE A 79 0.84 5.76 0.63
CA ILE A 79 1.53 5.88 -0.66
C ILE A 79 3.02 6.13 -0.43
N GLN A 80 3.39 7.03 0.48
CA GLN A 80 4.80 7.30 0.79
C GLN A 80 5.53 6.05 1.32
N LYS A 81 4.90 5.28 2.20
CA LYS A 81 5.46 4.01 2.69
C LYS A 81 5.66 3.00 1.57
N LEU A 82 4.63 2.78 0.75
CA LEU A 82 4.71 1.86 -0.40
C LEU A 82 5.75 2.29 -1.42
N THR A 83 5.93 3.60 -1.64
CA THR A 83 7.00 4.10 -2.52
C THR A 83 8.39 3.84 -1.96
N ALA A 84 8.57 3.97 -0.65
CA ALA A 84 9.85 3.68 0.00
C ALA A 84 10.16 2.17 -0.03
N GLU A 85 9.17 1.33 0.29
CA GLU A 85 9.28 -0.14 0.20
C GLU A 85 9.62 -0.59 -1.22
N LYS A 86 8.97 -0.01 -2.24
CA LYS A 86 9.29 -0.31 -3.63
C LYS A 86 10.71 0.09 -3.98
N GLN A 87 11.18 1.26 -3.57
CA GLN A 87 12.55 1.73 -3.84
C GLN A 87 13.57 0.79 -3.18
N GLN A 88 13.33 0.41 -1.93
CA GLN A 88 14.16 -0.55 -1.21
C GLN A 88 14.21 -1.89 -1.93
N LEU A 89 13.05 -2.47 -2.28
CA LEU A 89 12.97 -3.75 -2.97
C LEU A 89 13.64 -3.71 -4.35
N THR A 90 13.53 -2.60 -5.08
CA THR A 90 14.27 -2.45 -6.35
C THR A 90 15.77 -2.36 -6.15
N ALA A 91 16.24 -1.74 -5.07
CA ALA A 91 17.67 -1.68 -4.76
C ALA A 91 18.20 -3.07 -4.35
N GLU A 92 17.46 -3.79 -3.50
CA GLU A 92 17.79 -5.17 -3.10
C GLU A 92 17.84 -6.11 -4.32
N HIS A 93 16.91 -5.99 -5.26
CA HIS A 93 16.96 -6.77 -6.50
C HIS A 93 18.15 -6.42 -7.39
N GLN A 94 18.50 -5.12 -7.51
CA GLN A 94 19.67 -4.71 -8.28
C GLN A 94 20.96 -5.27 -7.65
N GLU A 95 21.07 -5.21 -6.32
CA GLU A 95 22.19 -5.78 -5.58
C GLU A 95 22.28 -7.29 -5.80
N LEU A 96 21.17 -8.02 -5.66
CA LEU A 96 21.11 -9.46 -5.89
C LEU A 96 21.50 -9.84 -7.31
N VAL A 97 20.98 -9.13 -8.33
CA VAL A 97 21.36 -9.36 -9.73
C VAL A 97 22.85 -9.09 -9.93
N SER A 98 23.39 -8.01 -9.37
CA SER A 98 24.82 -7.72 -9.48
C SER A 98 25.70 -8.79 -8.81
N ASN A 99 25.27 -9.33 -7.67
CA ASN A 99 25.96 -10.41 -6.98
C ASN A 99 25.93 -11.70 -7.82
N LEU A 100 24.78 -12.03 -8.41
CA LEU A 100 24.66 -13.17 -9.32
C LEU A 100 25.50 -13.00 -10.59
N GLU A 101 25.57 -11.78 -11.15
CA GLU A 101 26.44 -11.50 -12.30
C GLU A 101 27.92 -11.73 -11.94
N VAL A 102 28.35 -11.25 -10.77
CA VAL A 102 29.70 -11.51 -10.26
C VAL A 102 29.93 -13.02 -10.10
N GLU A 103 28.99 -13.74 -9.48
CA GLU A 103 29.09 -15.20 -9.30
C GLU A 103 29.17 -15.96 -10.64
N ILE A 104 28.37 -15.57 -11.65
CA ILE A 104 28.44 -16.16 -12.99
C ILE A 104 29.80 -15.88 -13.63
N THR A 105 30.33 -14.66 -13.49
CA THR A 105 31.65 -14.34 -14.04
C THR A 105 32.77 -15.12 -13.33
N THR A 106 32.71 -15.28 -12.01
CA THR A 106 33.70 -16.07 -11.27
C THR A 106 33.61 -17.55 -11.67
N MET A 107 32.40 -18.12 -11.74
CA MET A 107 32.18 -19.48 -12.26
C MET A 107 32.73 -19.64 -13.68
N GLY A 108 32.50 -18.67 -14.56
CA GLY A 108 33.06 -18.64 -15.92
C GLY A 108 34.59 -18.74 -15.91
N THR A 109 35.27 -17.93 -15.08
CA THR A 109 36.73 -18.00 -14.98
C THR A 109 37.25 -19.33 -14.42
N TYR A 110 36.50 -19.97 -13.50
CA TYR A 110 36.85 -21.29 -12.99
C TYR A 110 36.65 -22.37 -14.05
N LEU A 111 35.60 -22.29 -14.87
CA LEU A 111 35.36 -23.19 -15.99
C LEU A 111 36.41 -23.02 -17.08
N ASP A 112 36.79 -21.79 -17.42
CA ASP A 112 37.87 -21.51 -18.38
C ASP A 112 39.20 -22.11 -17.89
N ARG A 113 39.53 -21.95 -16.61
CA ARG A 113 40.72 -22.59 -15.99
C ARG A 113 40.66 -24.11 -16.03
N LEU A 114 39.48 -24.72 -15.87
CA LEU A 114 39.31 -26.17 -16.06
C LEU A 114 39.50 -26.58 -17.51
N SER A 115 38.96 -25.79 -18.44
CA SER A 115 39.09 -26.04 -19.87
C SER A 115 40.55 -25.97 -20.31
N GLU A 116 41.28 -24.92 -19.91
CA GLU A 116 42.73 -24.78 -20.14
C GLU A 116 43.53 -25.92 -19.50
N ALA A 117 43.13 -26.37 -18.30
CA ALA A 117 43.77 -27.52 -17.64
C ALA A 117 43.46 -28.86 -18.32
N PHE A 118 42.39 -28.93 -19.11
CA PHE A 118 41.95 -30.13 -19.84
C PHE A 118 42.52 -30.22 -21.27
N GLU A 119 42.75 -29.08 -21.93
CA GLU A 119 43.36 -28.98 -23.27
C GLU A 119 44.66 -29.81 -23.46
N PRO A 120 45.62 -29.87 -22.50
CA PRO A 120 46.80 -30.73 -22.65
C PRO A 120 46.53 -32.24 -22.55
N PHE A 121 45.29 -32.65 -22.24
CA PHE A 121 44.83 -34.05 -22.29
C PHE A 121 44.07 -34.40 -23.57
N SER A 122 43.47 -33.43 -24.28
CA SER A 122 42.77 -33.70 -25.54
C SER A 122 43.71 -33.97 -26.72
N ASP A 123 44.96 -33.49 -26.67
CA ASP A 123 45.97 -33.71 -27.71
C ASP A 123 46.63 -35.11 -27.69
N ILE A 124 46.25 -35.95 -26.71
CA ILE A 124 46.81 -37.30 -26.50
C ILE A 124 46.46 -38.26 -27.66
N ASP A 125 45.45 -37.94 -28.48
CA ASP A 125 45.01 -38.78 -29.61
C ASP A 125 45.78 -38.54 -30.92
N THR A 126 46.81 -37.67 -30.94
CA THR A 126 47.64 -37.47 -32.14
C THR A 126 48.87 -38.39 -32.15
N PRO A 127 49.10 -39.17 -33.21
CA PRO A 127 50.09 -40.26 -33.23
C PRO A 127 51.56 -39.80 -33.18
N GLU A 128 51.86 -38.49 -33.34
CA GLU A 128 53.23 -37.98 -33.41
C GLU A 128 53.86 -37.62 -32.04
N GLN A 129 53.08 -37.41 -30.98
CA GLN A 129 53.61 -36.90 -29.70
C GLN A 129 53.88 -37.97 -28.61
N THR A 130 53.48 -39.22 -28.84
CA THR A 130 53.53 -40.34 -27.86
C THR A 130 54.92 -40.65 -27.28
N LYS A 131 56.02 -40.23 -27.92
CA LYS A 131 57.38 -40.54 -27.46
C LYS A 131 57.92 -39.62 -26.36
N TRP A 132 57.38 -38.41 -26.20
CA TRP A 132 57.82 -37.45 -25.17
C TRP A 132 56.86 -37.36 -23.96
N HIS A 133 55.70 -38.03 -24.04
CA HIS A 133 54.62 -37.85 -23.07
C HIS A 133 54.83 -38.51 -21.71
N PHE A 134 55.53 -39.65 -21.61
CA PHE A 134 55.67 -40.39 -20.34
C PHE A 134 56.39 -39.61 -19.22
N VAL A 135 57.20 -38.59 -19.57
CA VAL A 135 57.94 -37.79 -18.58
C VAL A 135 57.11 -36.58 -18.08
N SER A 136 56.16 -36.08 -18.86
CA SER A 136 55.35 -34.89 -18.52
C SER A 136 53.95 -35.20 -17.97
N LEU A 137 53.45 -36.44 -18.12
CA LEU A 137 52.12 -36.86 -17.66
C LEU A 137 51.83 -36.59 -16.17
N PRO A 138 52.72 -36.93 -15.20
CA PRO A 138 52.40 -36.73 -13.79
C PRO A 138 52.26 -35.24 -13.44
N GLY A 139 53.12 -34.37 -14.00
CA GLY A 139 53.04 -32.93 -13.77
C GLY A 139 51.74 -32.30 -14.27
N ARG A 140 51.27 -32.71 -15.45
CA ARG A 140 50.00 -32.25 -16.05
C ARG A 140 48.78 -32.78 -15.30
N PHE A 141 48.82 -34.03 -14.82
CA PHE A 141 47.74 -34.61 -14.00
C PHE A 141 47.62 -33.94 -12.63
N PHE A 142 48.74 -33.59 -12.00
CA PHE A 142 48.73 -32.81 -10.77
C PHE A 142 48.19 -31.39 -10.97
N GLN A 143 48.44 -30.76 -12.13
CA GLN A 143 47.86 -29.45 -12.46
C GLN A 143 46.34 -29.52 -12.63
N PHE A 144 45.82 -30.53 -13.33
CA PHE A 144 44.39 -30.77 -13.44
C PHE A 144 43.74 -31.05 -12.08
N LEU A 145 44.31 -31.94 -11.28
CA LEU A 145 43.81 -32.22 -9.93
C LEU A 145 43.88 -30.98 -9.02
N ARG A 146 44.87 -30.11 -9.20
CA ARG A 146 44.98 -28.85 -8.47
C ARG A 146 43.90 -27.85 -8.91
N ALA A 147 43.56 -27.80 -10.19
CA ALA A 147 42.45 -26.99 -10.72
C ALA A 147 41.10 -27.51 -10.19
N VAL A 148 40.84 -28.81 -10.26
CA VAL A 148 39.65 -29.46 -9.68
C VAL A 148 39.58 -29.21 -8.17
N ARG A 149 40.69 -29.39 -7.44
CA ARG A 149 40.76 -29.11 -6.00
C ARG A 149 40.45 -27.64 -5.70
N SER A 150 40.92 -26.71 -6.52
CA SER A 150 40.65 -25.27 -6.30
C SER A 150 39.17 -24.92 -6.45
N ILE A 151 38.46 -25.61 -7.35
CA ILE A 151 37.03 -25.41 -7.57
C ILE A 151 36.20 -26.09 -6.49
N VAL A 152 36.60 -27.30 -6.07
CA VAL A 152 35.97 -27.98 -4.94
C VAL A 152 36.19 -27.20 -3.64
N MET A 153 37.36 -26.60 -3.43
CA MET A 153 37.62 -25.76 -2.26
C MET A 153 36.82 -24.45 -2.31
N TRP A 154 36.77 -23.77 -3.47
CA TRP A 154 35.93 -22.58 -3.64
C TRP A 154 34.45 -22.88 -3.37
N TRP A 155 33.90 -23.94 -3.98
CA TRP A 155 32.51 -24.35 -3.78
C TRP A 155 32.24 -24.77 -2.32
N ARG A 156 33.23 -25.34 -1.63
CA ARG A 156 33.12 -25.72 -0.22
C ARG A 156 33.23 -24.52 0.71
N ASP A 157 34.08 -23.54 0.42
CA ASP A 157 34.21 -22.31 1.22
C ASP A 157 32.93 -21.45 1.12
N GLU A 158 32.21 -21.52 0.00
CA GLU A 158 30.92 -20.82 -0.20
C GLU A 158 29.72 -21.59 0.39
N ASN A 159 29.82 -22.93 0.48
CA ASN A 159 28.83 -23.82 1.11
C ASN A 159 29.23 -24.31 2.51
N GLU A 160 30.19 -23.66 3.17
CA GLU A 160 30.40 -23.82 4.62
C GLU A 160 29.17 -23.23 5.32
N LEU A 161 28.11 -24.04 5.37
CA LEU A 161 27.01 -23.91 6.32
C LEU A 161 27.65 -23.60 7.68
N PRO A 162 27.24 -22.51 8.35
CA PRO A 162 27.82 -22.13 9.62
C PRO A 162 27.66 -23.32 10.56
N ALA A 163 28.79 -23.97 10.89
CA ALA A 163 28.82 -25.01 11.88
C ALA A 163 28.24 -24.45 13.18
N ALA A 164 27.08 -24.99 13.57
CA ALA A 164 26.56 -24.98 14.93
C ALA A 164 26.77 -23.68 15.72
N LYS A 165 25.93 -22.68 15.43
CA LYS A 165 25.30 -21.92 16.52
C LYS A 165 23.83 -22.30 16.56
N GLU A 166 23.60 -23.57 16.90
CA GLU A 166 22.41 -23.96 17.64
C GLU A 166 22.45 -23.25 19.00
N LYS A 167 22.04 -21.98 19.00
CA LYS A 167 21.39 -21.40 20.17
C LYS A 167 19.93 -21.32 19.80
N GLU A 168 19.16 -22.11 20.53
CA GLU A 168 17.71 -22.09 20.61
C GLU A 168 17.20 -20.65 20.78
N GLU A 169 16.93 -19.96 19.68
CA GLU A 169 15.83 -19.02 19.62
C GLU A 169 14.85 -19.63 18.63
N ALA A 170 13.76 -20.15 19.17
CA ALA A 170 12.63 -20.62 18.41
C ALA A 170 12.20 -19.50 17.44
N ALA A 171 12.65 -19.62 16.18
CA ALA A 171 12.15 -18.85 15.08
C ALA A 171 10.67 -19.20 14.93
N GLN A 172 9.82 -18.40 15.58
CA GLN A 172 8.42 -18.31 15.23
C GLN A 172 8.40 -17.91 13.76
N LEU A 173 8.06 -18.88 12.90
CA LEU A 173 7.73 -18.67 11.50
C LEU A 173 6.80 -17.46 11.42
N PRO A 174 7.07 -16.46 10.56
CA PRO A 174 6.10 -15.39 10.32
C PRO A 174 4.83 -16.08 9.83
N LEU A 175 3.71 -15.89 10.55
CA LEU A 175 2.40 -16.40 10.15
C LEU A 175 2.21 -16.11 8.67
N SER A 176 2.01 -17.17 7.88
CA SER A 176 1.65 -17.04 6.47
C SER A 176 0.42 -16.13 6.39
N GLN A 177 0.40 -15.15 5.48
CA GLN A 177 -0.73 -14.21 5.34
C GLN A 177 -2.08 -14.94 5.19
N THR A 178 -2.07 -16.16 4.67
CA THR A 178 -3.23 -17.06 4.61
C THR A 178 -3.82 -17.44 5.98
N ASP A 179 -3.01 -17.54 7.04
CA ASP A 179 -3.49 -17.91 8.38
C ASP A 179 -4.17 -16.73 9.07
N VAL A 180 -3.70 -15.50 8.82
CA VAL A 180 -4.32 -14.28 9.36
C VAL A 180 -5.69 -14.04 8.74
N ASP A 181 -5.82 -14.25 7.42
CA ASP A 181 -7.10 -14.09 6.72
C ASP A 181 -8.14 -15.15 7.14
N ASN A 182 -7.70 -16.37 7.46
CA ASN A 182 -8.56 -17.42 7.98
C ASN A 182 -8.98 -17.16 9.43
N ASP A 183 -8.06 -16.73 10.30
CA ASP A 183 -8.39 -16.40 11.69
C ASP A 183 -9.31 -15.15 11.78
N MET A 184 -9.19 -14.21 10.84
CA MET A 184 -10.09 -13.05 10.74
C MET A 184 -11.51 -13.44 10.32
N ARG A 185 -11.67 -14.53 9.55
CA ARG A 185 -12.98 -15.11 9.21
C ARG A 185 -13.59 -15.88 10.38
N ASP A 186 -12.78 -16.62 11.12
CA ASP A 186 -13.26 -17.48 12.21
C ASP A 186 -13.52 -16.70 13.51
N ARG A 187 -12.83 -15.57 13.74
CA ARG A 187 -12.95 -14.76 14.96
C ARG A 187 -13.00 -13.24 14.68
N PRO A 188 -14.01 -12.75 13.95
CA PRO A 188 -14.07 -11.34 13.53
C PRO A 188 -14.14 -10.35 14.71
N GLN A 189 -14.68 -10.79 15.85
CA GLN A 189 -14.83 -9.94 17.05
C GLN A 189 -13.47 -9.55 17.67
N MET A 190 -12.41 -10.33 17.45
CA MET A 190 -11.06 -10.02 17.94
C MET A 190 -10.35 -8.94 17.12
N TYR A 191 -10.85 -8.59 15.93
CA TYR A 191 -10.21 -7.63 15.03
C TYR A 191 -10.99 -6.30 14.92
N SER A 192 -12.22 -6.26 15.46
CA SER A 192 -13.07 -5.06 15.44
C SER A 192 -12.88 -4.13 16.64
N ASP A 193 -12.28 -4.61 17.73
CA ASP A 193 -12.07 -3.83 18.96
C ASP A 193 -10.69 -3.13 18.93
N PRO A 194 -10.61 -1.79 19.07
CA PRO A 194 -9.32 -1.10 19.15
C PRO A 194 -8.42 -1.58 20.31
N ALA A 195 -8.98 -2.22 21.35
CA ALA A 195 -8.20 -2.77 22.46
C ALA A 195 -7.48 -4.09 22.14
N SER A 196 -7.89 -4.82 21.10
CA SER A 196 -7.30 -6.12 20.73
C SER A 196 -6.21 -6.02 19.66
N VAL A 197 -6.09 -4.87 18.99
CA VAL A 197 -5.16 -4.64 17.85
C VAL A 197 -3.66 -4.66 18.23
N ASN A 198 -3.30 -4.72 19.51
CA ASN A 198 -1.88 -4.80 19.95
C ASN A 198 -1.63 -5.85 21.04
N ARG A 199 -2.52 -6.83 21.22
CA ARG A 199 -2.38 -7.82 22.30
C ARG A 199 -1.12 -8.69 22.14
N SER A 200 -0.71 -8.96 20.90
CA SER A 200 0.51 -9.71 20.57
C SER A 200 1.81 -9.02 20.98
N LEU A 201 1.78 -7.71 21.26
CA LEU A 201 2.93 -6.96 21.75
C LEU A 201 3.05 -6.95 23.29
N LEU A 202 2.01 -7.40 24.02
CA LEU A 202 1.98 -7.38 25.48
C LEU A 202 2.31 -8.73 26.14
N ASP A 203 2.18 -9.85 25.41
CA ASP A 203 2.46 -11.21 25.90
C ASP A 203 3.91 -11.67 25.61
N ARG A 204 4.85 -10.73 25.42
CA ARG A 204 6.28 -11.01 25.19
C ARG A 204 7.15 -10.56 26.34
#